data_AF-A0A1Y3B7Q5-F1
#
_entry.id   AF-A0A1Y3B7Q5-F1
#
_cell.length_a   1.000
_cell.length_b   1.000
_cell.length_c   1.000
_cell.angle_alpha   90.00
_cell.angle_beta   90.00
_cell.angle_gamma   90.00
#
_symmetry.space_group_name_H-M   'P 1'
#
loop_
_entity.id
_entity.type
_entity.pdbx_description
1 polymer ?
#
loop_
_entity_poly.entity_id
_entity_poly.type
_entity_poly.pdbx_seq_one_letter_code
_entity_poly.pdbx_strand_id
1 'polypeptide(L)'
;MNSIFFQFYRIKSSNLWLILYSPFGLCLFIIRFFIFLYVLFVSTILPHSSSLRRSLFLILGISINVDEEYFRKLKAKFLIANHISDFDPIIMNLIIPCAAYINNTNNPPCYLNWLCQILKQDDGDNAYELSMKNIPIVCFPEQSKTNGRFGLFKFTSCLYHHDSLVHMIFLEAKRPFFKVSISPLSSYWLTDLFWILFLPVTIFKVKHLGTLEKEESETK
;
A
#
# COMPACT_ATOMS: atom_id res chain seq x y z
N MET A 1 9.86 -9.71 -27.70
CA MET A 1 10.04 -8.68 -26.65
C MET A 1 8.70 -8.43 -26.00
N ASN A 2 8.42 -9.09 -24.88
CA ASN A 2 7.23 -8.77 -24.08
C ASN A 2 7.42 -7.38 -23.49
N SER A 3 6.59 -6.41 -23.87
CA SER A 3 6.61 -5.08 -23.29
C SER A 3 6.38 -5.22 -21.78
N ILE A 4 7.42 -4.93 -20.99
CA ILE A 4 7.46 -5.05 -19.52
C ILE A 4 6.29 -4.29 -18.85
N PHE A 5 5.73 -3.29 -19.54
CA PHE A 5 4.65 -2.44 -19.05
C PHE A 5 3.24 -2.96 -19.40
N PHE A 6 3.07 -3.54 -20.59
CA PHE A 6 1.77 -4.02 -21.08
C PHE A 6 1.62 -5.52 -20.86
N GLN A 7 1.47 -5.85 -19.59
CA GLN A 7 1.15 -7.21 -19.15
C GLN A 7 -0.32 -7.48 -19.50
N PHE A 8 -0.59 -8.13 -20.65
CA PHE A 8 -1.96 -8.34 -21.16
C PHE A 8 -2.89 -9.03 -20.16
N TYR A 9 -2.37 -9.84 -19.23
CA TYR A 9 -3.15 -10.48 -18.16
C TYR A 9 -3.77 -9.49 -17.15
N ARG A 10 -3.37 -8.21 -17.14
CA ARG A 10 -4.00 -7.18 -16.31
C ARG A 10 -5.38 -6.78 -16.79
N ILE A 11 -5.62 -6.91 -18.09
CA ILE A 11 -6.83 -6.45 -18.75
C ILE A 11 -7.79 -7.65 -18.83
N LYS A 12 -8.84 -7.64 -18.00
CA LYS A 12 -9.73 -8.81 -17.85
C LYS A 12 -10.67 -9.02 -19.05
N SER A 13 -10.87 -8.01 -19.91
CA SER A 13 -11.65 -8.09 -21.17
C SER A 13 -11.12 -7.11 -22.20
N SER A 14 -11.38 -7.35 -23.49
CA SER A 14 -11.08 -6.42 -24.59
C SER A 14 -11.76 -5.06 -24.39
N ASN A 15 -11.12 -4.16 -23.63
CA ASN A 15 -11.62 -2.82 -23.37
C ASN A 15 -11.22 -1.91 -24.53
N LEU A 16 -12.06 -1.86 -25.57
CA LEU A 16 -11.94 -0.87 -26.66
C LEU A 16 -11.79 0.56 -26.10
N TRP A 17 -12.54 0.86 -25.03
CA TRP A 17 -12.45 2.14 -24.30
C TRP A 17 -11.06 2.45 -23.77
N LEU A 18 -10.29 1.45 -23.35
CA LEU A 18 -8.92 1.65 -22.86
C LEU A 18 -7.97 2.00 -24.01
N ILE A 19 -8.19 1.41 -25.19
CA ILE A 19 -7.41 1.71 -26.41
C ILE A 19 -7.69 3.13 -26.86
N LEU A 20 -8.97 3.52 -26.92
CA LEU A 20 -9.38 4.90 -27.25
C LEU A 20 -8.87 5.92 -26.24
N TYR A 21 -8.78 5.55 -24.96
CA TYR A 21 -8.22 6.38 -23.90
C TYR A 21 -6.69 6.46 -23.95
N SER A 22 -6.00 5.46 -24.51
CA SER A 22 -4.54 5.35 -24.47
C SER A 22 -3.75 6.61 -24.81
N PRO A 23 -4.06 7.39 -25.87
CA PRO A 23 -3.32 8.64 -26.13
C PRO A 23 -3.46 9.64 -24.97
N PHE A 24 -4.67 9.82 -24.43
CA PHE A 24 -4.91 10.67 -23.27
C PHE A 24 -4.26 10.14 -21.99
N GLY A 25 -4.33 8.82 -21.78
CA GLY A 25 -3.68 8.16 -20.65
C GLY A 25 -2.17 8.29 -20.67
N LEU A 26 -1.53 8.27 -21.84
CA LEU A 26 -0.10 8.52 -21.98
C LEU A 26 0.26 9.97 -21.67
N CYS A 27 -0.52 10.94 -22.15
CA CYS A 27 -0.33 12.35 -21.77
C CYS A 27 -0.47 12.53 -20.25
N LEU A 28 -1.50 11.95 -19.66
CA LEU A 28 -1.74 11.99 -18.21
C LEU A 28 -0.60 11.32 -17.43
N PHE A 29 -0.13 10.17 -17.89
CA PHE A 29 1.02 9.47 -17.33
C PHE A 29 2.26 10.37 -17.31
N ILE A 30 2.59 11.01 -18.44
CA ILE A 30 3.77 11.88 -18.54
C ILE A 30 3.68 13.03 -17.54
N ILE A 31 2.55 13.73 -17.50
CA ILE A 31 2.33 14.85 -16.56
C ILE A 31 2.48 14.36 -15.12
N ARG A 32 1.79 13.28 -14.76
CA ARG A 32 1.82 12.74 -13.40
C ARG A 32 3.17 12.13 -13.03
N PHE A 33 3.95 11.67 -14.00
CA PHE A 33 5.30 11.18 -13.75
C PHE A 33 6.22 12.30 -13.28
N PHE A 34 6.18 13.48 -13.93
CA PHE A 34 6.93 14.64 -13.45
C PHE A 34 6.42 15.14 -12.10
N ILE A 35 5.11 15.16 -11.88
CA ILE A 35 4.54 15.48 -10.57
C ILE A 35 4.99 14.46 -9.53
N PHE A 36 5.05 13.17 -9.86
CA PHE A 36 5.50 12.12 -8.95
C PHE A 36 6.94 12.37 -8.51
N LEU A 37 7.85 12.68 -9.44
CA LEU A 37 9.23 13.05 -9.10
C LEU A 37 9.28 14.26 -8.16
N TYR A 38 8.44 15.27 -8.40
CA TYR A 38 8.32 16.42 -7.50
C TYR A 38 7.78 16.03 -6.12
N VAL A 39 6.77 15.16 -6.05
CA VAL A 39 6.20 14.66 -4.79
C VAL A 39 7.23 13.85 -4.01
N LEU A 40 8.09 13.06 -4.66
CA LEU A 40 9.20 12.39 -4.00
C LEU A 40 10.16 13.42 -3.37
N PHE A 41 10.48 14.50 -4.08
CA PHE A 41 11.32 15.54 -3.52
C PHE A 41 10.66 16.24 -2.31
N VAL A 42 9.42 16.72 -2.48
CA VAL A 42 8.70 17.47 -1.43
C VAL A 42 8.38 16.61 -0.21
N SER A 43 8.10 15.32 -0.38
CA SER A 43 7.77 14.44 0.75
C SER A 43 8.96 14.18 1.67
N THR A 44 10.19 14.56 1.29
CA THR A 44 11.34 14.58 2.22
C THR A 44 11.27 15.75 3.22
N ILE A 45 10.67 16.86 2.80
CA ILE A 45 10.56 18.10 3.57
C ILE A 45 9.24 18.10 4.36
N LEU A 46 8.20 17.48 3.79
CA LEU A 46 6.85 17.58 4.30
C LEU A 46 6.61 16.57 5.44
N PRO A 47 6.10 17.01 6.61
CA PRO A 47 5.90 16.12 7.76
C PRO A 47 4.91 15.00 7.42
N HIS A 48 5.17 13.81 8.00
CA HIS A 48 4.44 12.58 7.72
C HIS A 48 2.92 12.66 7.97
N SER A 49 2.48 13.54 8.86
CA SER A 49 1.07 13.67 9.26
C SER A 49 0.27 14.73 8.47
N SER A 50 0.84 15.32 7.43
CA SER A 50 0.18 16.42 6.71
C SER A 50 -0.87 15.92 5.71
N SER A 51 -2.10 16.45 5.81
CA SER A 51 -3.15 16.24 4.79
C SER A 51 -2.70 16.67 3.39
N LEU A 52 -1.69 17.55 3.30
CA LEU A 52 -1.04 17.97 2.06
C LEU A 52 -0.42 16.79 1.29
N ARG A 53 0.23 15.83 1.98
CA ARG A 53 0.76 14.62 1.32
C ARG A 53 -0.37 13.86 0.61
N ARG A 54 -1.51 13.69 1.28
CA ARG A 54 -2.64 13.00 0.67
C ARG A 54 -3.21 13.74 -0.54
N SER A 55 -3.28 15.08 -0.50
CA SER A 55 -3.67 15.88 -1.67
C SER A 55 -2.71 15.72 -2.85
N LEU A 56 -1.40 15.64 -2.59
CA LEU A 56 -0.40 15.38 -3.64
C LEU A 56 -0.61 14.01 -4.28
N PHE A 57 -0.86 12.97 -3.49
CA PHE A 57 -1.14 11.63 -4.00
C PHE A 57 -2.49 11.54 -4.75
N LEU A 58 -3.47 12.37 -4.40
CA LEU A 58 -4.71 12.51 -5.18
C LEU A 58 -4.44 13.00 -6.61
N ILE A 59 -3.54 13.98 -6.77
CA ILE A 59 -3.13 14.49 -8.10
C ILE A 59 -2.46 13.39 -8.93
N LEU A 60 -1.71 12.50 -8.29
CA LEU A 60 -1.11 11.31 -8.92
C LEU A 60 -2.12 10.24 -9.30
N GLY A 61 -3.41 10.41 -8.96
CA GLY A 61 -4.47 9.46 -9.25
C GLY A 61 -4.72 8.45 -8.13
N ILE A 62 -4.16 8.65 -6.93
CA ILE A 62 -4.40 7.80 -5.76
C ILE A 62 -5.42 8.48 -4.84
N SER A 63 -6.63 7.95 -4.81
CA SER A 63 -7.68 8.43 -3.90
C SER A 63 -7.79 7.49 -2.71
N ILE A 64 -7.71 8.03 -1.49
CA ILE A 64 -7.87 7.25 -0.26
C ILE A 64 -9.23 7.57 0.36
N ASN A 65 -10.05 6.55 0.57
CA ASN A 65 -11.33 6.61 1.26
C ASN A 65 -11.21 5.90 2.60
N VAL A 66 -11.25 6.67 3.68
CA VAL A 66 -11.03 6.21 5.05
C VAL A 66 -11.84 7.07 6.01
N ASP A 67 -12.18 6.51 7.18
CA ASP A 67 -12.71 7.28 8.30
C ASP A 67 -11.56 8.06 8.97
N GLU A 68 -11.35 9.30 8.54
CA GLU A 68 -10.23 10.13 9.01
C GLU A 68 -10.26 10.39 10.51
N GLU A 69 -11.45 10.55 11.09
CA GLU A 69 -11.57 10.86 12.51
C GLU A 69 -11.17 9.66 13.37
N TYR A 70 -11.60 8.46 12.95
CA TYR A 70 -11.20 7.22 13.60
C TYR A 70 -9.69 7.02 13.57
N PHE A 71 -9.08 7.05 12.37
CA PHE A 71 -7.65 6.77 12.22
C PHE A 71 -6.75 7.84 12.87
N ARG A 72 -7.21 9.10 12.95
CA ARG A 72 -6.48 10.17 13.66
C ARG A 72 -6.46 9.97 15.18
N LYS A 73 -7.51 9.36 15.76
CA LYS A 73 -7.60 9.05 17.19
C LYS A 73 -7.01 7.69 17.54
N LEU A 74 -6.73 6.86 16.54
CA LEU A 74 -6.24 5.50 16.72
C LEU A 74 -4.84 5.50 17.34
N LYS A 75 -4.73 4.95 18.55
CA LYS A 75 -3.45 4.70 19.22
C LYS A 75 -3.06 3.24 19.02
N ALA A 76 -2.63 2.90 17.82
CA ALA A 76 -2.18 1.55 17.48
C ALA A 76 -0.66 1.44 17.63
N LYS A 77 -0.20 0.38 18.30
CA LYS A 77 1.22 -0.04 18.23
C LYS A 77 1.44 -1.04 17.10
N PHE A 78 0.49 -1.95 16.91
CA PHE A 78 0.53 -2.97 15.86
C PHE A 78 -0.75 -2.96 15.02
N LEU A 79 -0.55 -2.98 13.71
CA LEU A 79 -1.58 -3.02 12.68
C LEU A 79 -1.33 -4.27 11.83
N ILE A 80 -2.39 -5.01 11.53
CA ILE A 80 -2.35 -6.13 10.59
C ILE A 80 -3.25 -5.79 9.41
N ALA A 81 -2.71 -5.84 8.20
CA ALA A 81 -3.46 -5.56 6.99
C ALA A 81 -3.27 -6.67 5.95
N ASN A 82 -4.30 -6.94 5.15
CA ASN A 82 -4.15 -7.75 3.95
C ASN A 82 -3.26 -7.05 2.91
N HIS A 83 -2.65 -7.81 2.00
CA HIS A 83 -1.72 -7.28 1.01
C HIS A 83 -2.28 -7.41 -0.41
N ILE A 84 -2.68 -6.28 -1.00
CA ILE A 84 -3.31 -6.20 -2.33
C ILE A 84 -2.43 -5.51 -3.37
N SER A 85 -1.40 -4.76 -2.94
CA SER A 85 -0.51 -4.01 -3.83
C SER A 85 0.83 -3.68 -3.18
N ASP A 86 1.89 -3.55 -4.00
CA ASP A 86 3.19 -3.04 -3.54
C ASP A 86 3.10 -1.59 -2.98
N PHE A 87 1.98 -0.90 -3.22
CA PHE A 87 1.71 0.45 -2.71
C PHE A 87 1.05 0.46 -1.32
N ASP A 88 0.63 -0.68 -0.78
CA ASP A 88 -0.07 -0.73 0.52
C ASP A 88 0.71 -0.06 1.67
N PRO A 89 2.05 -0.23 1.79
CA PRO A 89 2.85 0.50 2.79
C PRO A 89 2.72 2.02 2.67
N ILE A 90 2.70 2.54 1.43
CA ILE A 90 2.57 3.97 1.15
C ILE A 90 1.15 4.43 1.53
N ILE A 91 0.13 3.67 1.17
CA ILE A 91 -1.27 3.98 1.51
C ILE A 91 -1.45 4.03 3.03
N MET A 92 -0.90 3.06 3.76
CA MET A 92 -0.97 3.03 5.22
C MET A 92 -0.24 4.23 5.84
N ASN A 93 0.98 4.51 5.41
CA ASN A 93 1.77 5.66 5.88
C ASN A 93 1.13 7.03 5.58
N LEU A 94 0.27 7.12 4.55
CA LEU A 94 -0.52 8.33 4.26
C LEU A 94 -1.73 8.51 5.18
N ILE A 95 -2.17 7.46 5.87
CA ILE A 95 -3.33 7.49 6.79
C ILE A 95 -2.83 7.63 8.23
N ILE A 96 -1.89 6.76 8.63
CA ILE A 96 -1.21 6.79 9.92
C ILE A 96 0.30 6.68 9.65
N PRO A 97 1.13 7.60 10.15
CA PRO A 97 2.59 7.44 10.08
C PRO A 97 3.00 6.13 10.75
N CYS A 98 3.42 5.15 9.95
CA CYS A 98 3.74 3.80 10.41
C CYS A 98 4.92 3.22 9.65
N ALA A 99 5.69 2.35 10.31
CA ALA A 99 6.68 1.51 9.66
C ALA A 99 6.01 0.26 9.08
N ALA A 100 6.42 -0.18 7.90
CA ALA A 100 5.87 -1.37 7.26
C ALA A 100 6.82 -2.56 7.38
N TYR A 101 6.36 -3.65 7.96
CA TYR A 101 7.07 -4.92 7.99
C TYR A 101 6.60 -5.81 6.85
N ILE A 102 7.52 -6.16 5.94
CA ILE A 102 7.18 -6.93 4.74
C ILE A 102 8.17 -8.09 4.57
N ASN A 103 7.61 -9.31 4.52
CA ASN A 103 8.40 -10.55 4.46
C ASN A 103 8.99 -10.84 3.08
N ASN A 104 8.42 -10.30 2.00
CA ASN A 104 8.86 -10.61 0.64
C ASN A 104 8.51 -9.48 -0.34
N THR A 105 9.48 -8.61 -0.65
CA THR A 105 9.33 -7.61 -1.71
C THR A 105 10.45 -7.68 -2.71
N ASN A 106 10.11 -7.43 -3.98
CA ASN A 106 11.07 -6.85 -4.92
C ASN A 106 11.54 -5.52 -4.31
N ASN A 107 12.83 -5.41 -3.97
CA ASN A 107 13.39 -4.23 -3.28
C ASN A 107 12.90 -2.94 -3.94
N PRO A 108 12.00 -2.17 -3.29
CA PRO A 108 11.59 -0.88 -3.82
C PRO A 108 12.80 0.06 -3.79
N PRO A 109 12.79 1.15 -4.59
CA PRO A 109 13.82 2.18 -4.51
C PRO A 109 14.07 2.60 -3.06
N CYS A 110 15.33 2.87 -2.71
CA CYS A 110 15.74 3.26 -1.37
C CYS A 110 14.87 4.39 -0.77
N TYR A 111 14.42 5.32 -1.62
CA TYR A 111 13.50 6.38 -1.25
C TYR A 111 12.17 5.88 -0.69
N LEU A 112 11.51 4.91 -1.35
CA LEU A 112 10.23 4.36 -0.87
C LEU A 112 10.43 3.56 0.42
N ASN A 113 11.58 2.91 0.53
CA ASN A 113 12.02 2.22 1.75
C ASN A 113 12.15 3.20 2.92
N TRP A 114 12.78 4.36 2.68
CA TRP A 114 12.88 5.44 3.66
C TRP A 114 11.52 6.05 4.00
N LEU A 115 10.70 6.35 2.98
CA LEU A 115 9.39 6.99 3.15
C LEU A 115 8.44 6.16 4.03
N CYS A 116 8.46 4.84 3.89
CA CYS A 116 7.57 3.94 4.64
C CYS A 116 8.27 3.17 5.77
N GLN A 117 9.55 3.49 6.04
CA GLN A 117 10.42 2.77 6.98
C GLN A 117 10.23 1.24 6.85
N ILE A 118 10.44 0.74 5.63
CA ILE A 118 10.19 -0.68 5.32
C ILE A 118 11.24 -1.54 6.02
N LEU A 119 10.77 -2.41 6.92
CA LEU A 119 11.55 -3.38 7.68
C LEU A 119 11.47 -4.74 6.99
N LYS A 120 12.62 -5.40 6.85
CA LYS A 120 12.71 -6.74 6.26
C LYS A 120 12.61 -7.82 7.33
N GLN A 121 12.43 -9.07 6.90
CA GLN A 121 12.24 -10.21 7.80
C GLN A 121 13.39 -10.37 8.81
N ASP A 122 14.63 -10.09 8.41
CA ASP A 122 15.82 -10.16 9.27
C ASP A 122 15.98 -8.97 10.22
N ASP A 123 15.14 -7.93 10.10
CA ASP A 123 15.20 -6.69 10.90
C ASP A 123 14.29 -6.76 12.15
N GLY A 124 14.05 -7.95 12.72
CA GLY A 124 13.16 -8.15 13.87
C GLY A 124 13.51 -7.27 15.08
N ASP A 125 14.80 -7.07 15.34
CA ASP A 125 15.30 -6.21 16.43
C ASP A 125 14.99 -4.72 16.16
N ASN A 126 15.08 -4.27 14.91
CA ASN A 126 14.76 -2.89 14.52
C ASN A 126 13.25 -2.62 14.64
N ALA A 127 12.42 -3.62 14.32
CA ALA A 127 10.98 -3.52 14.53
C ALA A 127 10.63 -3.38 16.01
N TYR A 128 11.31 -4.12 16.88
CA TYR A 128 11.13 -3.98 18.32
C TYR A 128 11.53 -2.60 18.83
N GLU A 129 12.66 -2.06 18.36
CA GLU A 129 13.12 -0.72 18.71
C GLU A 129 12.13 0.37 18.27
N LEU A 130 11.56 0.26 17.06
CA LEU A 130 10.54 1.18 16.54
C LEU A 130 9.24 1.11 17.35
N SER A 131 8.82 -0.09 17.73
CA SER A 131 7.68 -0.30 18.63
C SER A 131 7.90 0.37 19.99
N MET A 132 9.11 0.26 20.56
CA MET A 132 9.48 0.97 21.81
C MET A 132 9.46 2.48 21.65
N LYS A 133 9.79 3.00 20.46
CA LYS A 133 9.71 4.43 20.12
C LYS A 133 8.27 4.92 19.85
N ASN A 134 7.25 4.09 20.12
CA ASN A 134 5.83 4.36 19.85
C ASN A 134 5.52 4.67 18.37
N ILE A 135 6.31 4.12 17.43
CA ILE A 135 6.00 4.18 16.01
C ILE A 135 5.13 2.97 15.67
N PRO A 136 3.90 3.16 15.17
CA PRO A 136 3.03 2.06 14.77
C PRO A 136 3.69 1.20 13.70
N ILE A 137 3.55 -0.12 13.81
CA ILE A 137 4.07 -1.07 12.83
C ILE A 137 2.90 -1.73 12.12
N VAL A 138 2.89 -1.67 10.79
CA VAL A 138 1.94 -2.42 9.96
C VAL A 138 2.60 -3.66 9.39
N CYS A 139 1.97 -4.80 9.62
CA CYS A 139 2.40 -6.11 9.13
C CYS A 139 1.43 -6.61 8.06
N PHE A 140 2.01 -7.21 7.03
CA PHE A 140 1.30 -7.87 5.94
C PHE A 140 1.56 -9.38 6.01
N PRO A 141 0.71 -10.16 6.73
CA PRO A 141 0.96 -11.58 6.97
C PRO A 141 0.79 -12.46 5.72
N GLU A 142 0.18 -11.91 4.67
CA GLU A 142 0.13 -12.50 3.34
C GLU A 142 1.51 -12.39 2.67
N GLN A 143 2.19 -13.52 2.46
CA GLN A 143 3.51 -13.56 1.82
C GLN A 143 3.52 -13.10 0.35
N SER A 144 2.34 -12.87 -0.24
CA SER A 144 2.18 -12.43 -1.62
C SER A 144 0.88 -11.65 -1.78
N LYS A 145 0.79 -10.89 -2.87
CA LYS A 145 -0.34 -10.02 -3.18
C LYS A 145 -1.58 -10.83 -3.51
N THR A 146 -2.66 -10.62 -2.77
CA THR A 146 -3.96 -11.24 -3.06
C THR A 146 -4.82 -10.32 -3.91
N ASN A 147 -5.82 -10.88 -4.58
CA ASN A 147 -6.85 -10.08 -5.23
C ASN A 147 -7.88 -9.53 -4.22
N GLY A 148 -7.80 -9.92 -2.94
CA GLY A 148 -8.69 -9.52 -1.84
C GLY A 148 -10.18 -9.85 -2.05
N ARG A 149 -10.54 -10.59 -3.12
CA ARG A 149 -11.92 -10.71 -3.61
C ARG A 149 -12.46 -12.13 -3.67
N PHE A 150 -11.58 -13.10 -3.95
CA PHE A 150 -11.95 -14.52 -4.08
C PHE A 150 -11.25 -15.41 -3.04
N GLY A 151 -10.30 -14.87 -2.28
CA GLY A 151 -9.58 -15.58 -1.23
C GLY A 151 -8.39 -14.76 -0.75
N LEU A 152 -7.96 -15.05 0.49
CA LEU A 152 -6.73 -14.53 1.09
C LEU A 152 -5.71 -15.66 1.14
N PHE A 153 -4.41 -15.34 1.00
CA PHE A 153 -3.37 -16.34 1.20
C PHE A 153 -3.28 -16.73 2.67
N LYS A 154 -2.74 -17.92 2.94
CA LYS A 154 -2.48 -18.37 4.30
C LYS A 154 -1.55 -17.35 4.98
N PHE A 155 -1.96 -16.90 6.15
CA PHE A 155 -1.15 -16.01 6.96
C PHE A 155 0.05 -16.77 7.51
N THR A 156 1.23 -16.19 7.37
CA THR A 156 2.41 -16.66 8.06
C THR A 156 2.65 -15.87 9.32
N SER A 157 3.33 -16.48 10.28
CA SER A 157 3.68 -15.84 11.53
C SER A 157 4.50 -14.57 11.25
N CYS A 158 3.96 -13.40 11.61
CA CYS A 158 4.67 -12.12 11.59
C CYS A 158 5.31 -11.87 12.96
N LEU A 159 5.95 -10.71 13.12
CA LEU A 159 6.47 -10.22 14.40
C LEU A 159 5.33 -10.03 15.42
N TYR A 160 4.91 -11.12 16.05
CA TYR A 160 4.03 -11.10 17.21
C TYR A 160 4.94 -11.09 18.43
N HIS A 161 5.10 -9.93 19.06
CA HIS A 161 5.74 -9.87 20.38
C HIS A 161 4.74 -9.43 21.44
N HIS A 162 4.91 -10.11 22.57
CA HIS A 162 4.04 -10.22 23.73
C HIS A 162 3.40 -8.88 24.13
N ASP A 163 2.11 -8.91 24.42
CA ASP A 163 1.34 -7.86 25.13
C ASP A 163 0.82 -6.67 24.33
N SER A 164 0.59 -6.82 23.02
CA SER A 164 0.03 -5.72 22.21
C SER A 164 -1.37 -6.01 21.67
N LEU A 165 -2.28 -5.06 21.92
CA LEU A 165 -3.55 -4.94 21.22
C LEU A 165 -3.26 -4.70 19.73
N VAL A 166 -3.76 -5.59 18.90
CA VAL A 166 -3.54 -5.60 17.45
C VAL A 166 -4.77 -5.09 16.74
N HIS A 167 -4.59 -4.09 15.87
CA HIS A 167 -5.68 -3.56 15.05
C HIS A 167 -5.71 -4.24 13.68
N MET A 168 -6.84 -4.86 13.34
CA MET A 168 -7.06 -5.46 12.03
C MET A 168 -7.58 -4.43 11.04
N ILE A 169 -6.88 -4.27 9.94
CA ILE A 169 -7.17 -3.33 8.86
C ILE A 169 -7.46 -4.12 7.59
N PHE A 170 -8.49 -3.69 6.86
CA PHE A 170 -8.84 -4.22 5.55
C PHE A 170 -8.64 -3.17 4.47
N LEU A 171 -7.81 -3.53 3.50
CA LEU A 171 -7.51 -2.77 2.31
C LEU A 171 -8.31 -3.33 1.13
N GLU A 172 -9.00 -2.43 0.44
CA GLU A 172 -9.72 -2.72 -0.80
C GLU A 172 -9.34 -1.68 -1.85
N ALA A 173 -9.05 -2.08 -3.08
CA ALA A 173 -8.74 -1.13 -4.15
C ALA A 173 -9.61 -1.36 -5.39
N LYS A 174 -10.08 -0.27 -6.00
CA LYS A 174 -10.88 -0.30 -7.22
C LYS A 174 -10.48 0.78 -8.21
N ARG A 175 -10.62 0.45 -9.50
CA ARG A 175 -10.48 1.37 -10.63
C ARG A 175 -11.84 1.52 -11.29
N PRO A 176 -12.51 2.68 -11.15
CA PRO A 176 -13.92 2.82 -11.55
C PRO A 176 -14.12 2.79 -13.07
N PHE A 177 -13.21 3.39 -13.84
CA PHE A 177 -13.38 3.59 -15.28
C PHE A 177 -12.96 2.37 -16.11
N PHE A 178 -11.99 1.60 -15.64
CA PHE A 178 -11.38 0.52 -16.42
C PHE A 178 -11.20 -0.75 -15.57
N LYS A 179 -11.60 -1.90 -16.13
CA LYS A 179 -11.44 -3.23 -15.53
C LYS A 179 -10.00 -3.72 -15.66
N VAL A 180 -9.07 -3.06 -14.97
CA VAL A 180 -7.64 -3.40 -14.93
C VAL A 180 -7.26 -3.84 -13.52
N SER A 181 -6.66 -5.02 -13.40
CA SER A 181 -6.19 -5.57 -12.12
C SER A 181 -5.19 -4.64 -11.42
N ILE A 182 -5.37 -4.45 -10.10
CA ILE A 182 -4.59 -3.53 -9.26
C ILE A 182 -3.11 -3.91 -9.29
N SER A 183 -2.76 -5.05 -8.69
CA SER A 183 -1.43 -5.64 -8.72
C SER A 183 -1.53 -7.16 -8.87
N PRO A 184 -1.37 -7.69 -10.09
CA PRO A 184 -1.28 -9.13 -10.31
C PRO A 184 -0.06 -9.75 -9.61
N LEU A 185 -0.10 -11.07 -9.38
CA LEU A 185 0.93 -11.80 -8.63
C LEU A 185 2.37 -11.56 -9.14
N SER A 186 2.56 -11.60 -10.46
CA SER A 186 3.86 -11.40 -11.13
C SER A 186 4.18 -9.93 -11.43
N SER A 187 3.41 -8.99 -10.90
CA SER A 187 3.64 -7.56 -11.09
C SER A 187 4.85 -7.07 -10.31
N TYR A 188 5.64 -6.22 -10.95
CA TYR A 188 6.62 -5.37 -10.29
C TYR A 188 6.01 -4.01 -9.90
N TRP A 189 6.55 -3.40 -8.84
CA TRP A 189 6.10 -2.10 -8.33
C TRP A 189 6.07 -1.02 -9.41
N LEU A 190 7.04 -1.02 -10.34
CA LEU A 190 7.12 -0.02 -11.41
C LEU A 190 5.99 -0.17 -12.44
N THR A 191 5.56 -1.41 -12.71
CA THR A 191 4.40 -1.66 -13.55
C THR A 191 3.13 -1.16 -12.86
N ASP A 192 2.99 -1.40 -11.57
CA ASP A 192 1.85 -0.87 -10.79
C ASP A 192 1.85 0.66 -10.75
N LEU A 193 3.02 1.29 -10.61
CA LEU A 193 3.19 2.73 -10.70
C LEU A 193 2.69 3.27 -12.05
N PHE A 194 3.12 2.64 -13.15
CA PHE A 194 2.68 3.01 -14.49
C PHE A 194 1.16 3.03 -14.60
N TRP A 195 0.49 1.96 -14.16
CA TRP A 195 -0.97 1.86 -14.23
C TRP A 195 -1.69 2.86 -13.32
N ILE A 196 -1.12 3.19 -12.15
CA ILE A 196 -1.68 4.22 -11.27
C ILE A 196 -1.62 5.60 -11.95
N LEU A 197 -0.48 5.96 -12.52
CA LEU A 197 -0.29 7.27 -13.16
C LEU A 197 -1.06 7.38 -14.48
N PHE A 198 -1.15 6.29 -15.25
CA PHE A 198 -1.84 6.21 -16.53
C PHE A 198 -3.37 6.27 -16.40
N LEU A 199 -3.95 5.62 -15.40
CA LEU A 199 -5.40 5.56 -15.23
C LEU A 199 -5.94 6.82 -14.53
N PRO A 200 -7.19 7.26 -14.79
CA PRO A 200 -7.71 8.49 -14.22
C PRO A 200 -7.67 8.53 -12.69
N VAL A 201 -8.06 7.43 -12.04
CA VAL A 201 -8.03 7.29 -10.59
C VAL A 201 -7.99 5.83 -10.17
N THR A 202 -7.24 5.54 -9.11
CA THR A 202 -7.27 4.30 -8.33
C THR A 202 -7.72 4.65 -6.91
N ILE A 203 -8.83 4.07 -6.48
CA ILE A 203 -9.45 4.35 -5.18
C ILE A 203 -9.07 3.22 -4.23
N PHE A 204 -8.33 3.55 -3.18
CA PHE A 204 -8.05 2.69 -2.04
C PHE A 204 -9.06 2.98 -0.94
N LYS A 205 -9.72 1.95 -0.43
CA LYS A 205 -10.64 2.00 0.70
C LYS A 205 -10.00 1.27 1.87
N VAL A 206 -9.91 1.94 2.99
CA VAL A 206 -9.31 1.40 4.22
C VAL A 206 -10.39 1.32 5.29
N LYS A 207 -10.55 0.14 5.88
CA LYS A 207 -11.52 -0.12 6.93
C LYS A 207 -10.82 -0.73 8.14
N HIS A 208 -11.23 -0.33 9.33
CA HIS A 208 -10.92 -1.08 10.54
C HIS A 208 -11.93 -2.23 10.68
N LEU A 209 -11.45 -3.45 10.94
CA LEU A 209 -12.29 -4.63 11.11
C LEU A 209 -12.54 -4.97 12.57
N GLY A 210 -11.56 -4.72 13.44
CA GLY A 210 -11.63 -5.11 14.84
C GLY A 210 -10.26 -5.05 15.52
N THR A 211 -10.27 -5.39 16.81
CA THR A 211 -9.07 -5.47 17.65
C THR A 211 -8.92 -6.90 18.13
N LEU A 212 -7.70 -7.41 18.09
CA LEU A 212 -7.33 -8.68 18.71
C LEU A 212 -6.49 -8.36 19.93
N GLU A 213 -6.90 -8.88 21.07
CA GLU A 213 -6.09 -8.91 22.29
C GLU A 213 -5.61 -10.34 22.47
N LYS A 214 -4.37 -10.51 22.94
CA LYS A 214 -3.83 -11.82 23.22
C LYS A 214 -4.57 -12.40 24.42
N GLU A 215 -5.24 -13.53 24.24
CA GLU A 215 -5.83 -14.28 25.37
C GLU A 215 -4.72 -15.00 26.16
N GLU A 216 -4.85 -15.08 27.48
CA GLU A 216 -3.85 -15.69 28.37
C GLU A 216 -3.55 -17.17 28.02
N SER A 217 -4.47 -17.85 27.33
CA SER A 217 -4.35 -19.24 26.90
C SER A 217 -3.55 -19.46 25.61
N GLU A 218 -3.27 -18.41 24.82
CA GLU A 218 -2.50 -18.55 23.58
C GLU A 218 -0.99 -18.54 23.88
N THR A 219 -0.40 -19.74 23.93
CA THR A 219 1.04 -19.95 24.06
C THR A 219 1.74 -20.00 22.69
N LYS A 220 3.02 -19.58 22.70
CA LYS A 220 3.91 -19.31 21.54
C LYS A 220 3.86 -20.31 20.39
#